data_AF-A0A329RLM1-F1
#
_entry.id   AF-A0A329RLM1-F1
#
_cell.length_a   1.000
_cell.length_b   1.000
_cell.length_c   1.000
_cell.angle_alpha   90.00
_cell.angle_beta   90.00
_cell.angle_gamma   90.00
#
_symmetry.space_group_name_H-M   'P 1'
#
loop_
_entity.id
_entity.type
_entity.pdbx_description
1 polymer ?
#
loop_
_entity_poly.entity_id
_entity_poly.type
_entity_poly.pdbx_seq_one_letter_code
_entity_poly.pdbx_strand_id
1 'polypeptide(L)'
;MSAQDDDASTYEETLETWALHDCSAVVDSRSPDEMRSLFERFCATRGKTTTVTRTVTIRSLDKAWTAFVNRWNREGGAAFERMLENREAAHDRLSVCALATQVCRLSYELDRQCCFAHFEDGCPRCRGHNLPRPDAAQ
;
A
#
# COMPACT_ATOMS: atom_id res chain seq x y z
N MET A 1 40.60 -16.21 -10.76
CA MET A 1 39.39 -17.06 -10.74
C MET A 1 38.55 -16.58 -9.58
N SER A 2 37.55 -15.74 -9.88
CA SER A 2 36.73 -15.05 -8.88
C SER A 2 35.54 -15.92 -8.53
N ALA A 3 35.50 -16.43 -7.31
CA ALA A 3 34.36 -17.11 -6.72
C ALA A 3 33.57 -16.07 -5.93
N GLN A 4 32.68 -15.34 -6.60
CA GLN A 4 31.78 -14.36 -5.99
C GLN A 4 30.74 -13.95 -7.05
N ASP A 5 29.86 -14.87 -7.43
CA ASP A 5 28.63 -14.54 -8.19
C ASP A 5 27.52 -15.62 -8.09
N ASP A 6 27.80 -16.81 -7.58
CA ASP A 6 26.79 -17.91 -7.54
C ASP A 6 25.75 -17.80 -6.40
N ASP A 7 25.98 -17.00 -5.36
CA ASP A 7 25.07 -16.95 -4.19
C ASP A 7 23.92 -15.91 -4.36
N ALA A 8 24.12 -14.89 -5.18
CA ALA A 8 23.10 -13.87 -5.46
C ALA A 8 22.01 -14.38 -6.42
N SER A 9 22.35 -15.30 -7.33
CA SER A 9 21.40 -15.95 -8.25
C SER A 9 20.31 -16.69 -7.47
N THR A 10 20.70 -17.39 -6.40
CA THR A 10 19.80 -18.26 -5.63
C THR A 10 18.75 -17.50 -4.81
N TYR A 11 19.09 -16.37 -4.18
CA TYR A 11 18.14 -15.59 -3.38
C TYR A 11 17.18 -14.77 -4.24
N GLU A 12 17.64 -14.22 -5.37
CA GLU A 12 16.76 -13.47 -6.27
C GLU A 12 15.79 -14.38 -7.03
N GLU A 13 16.23 -15.57 -7.46
CA GLU A 13 15.39 -16.57 -8.11
C GLU A 13 14.27 -17.10 -7.18
N THR A 14 14.56 -17.30 -5.89
CA THR A 14 13.52 -17.70 -4.93
C THR A 14 12.45 -16.62 -4.72
N LEU A 15 12.80 -15.35 -4.95
CA LEU A 15 11.84 -14.25 -4.94
C LEU A 15 11.04 -14.15 -6.24
N GLU A 16 11.43 -14.81 -7.33
CA GLU A 16 10.75 -14.78 -8.64
C GLU A 16 10.14 -16.14 -9.02
N THR A 17 9.81 -16.95 -8.00
CA THR A 17 9.30 -18.31 -8.19
C THR A 17 7.99 -18.35 -8.99
N TRP A 18 7.10 -17.37 -8.81
CA TRP A 18 5.79 -17.35 -9.46
C TRP A 18 5.53 -16.05 -10.20
N ALA A 19 5.06 -16.19 -11.45
CA ALA A 19 4.58 -15.08 -12.25
C ALA A 19 3.34 -14.43 -11.61
N LEU A 20 3.18 -13.13 -11.82
CA LEU A 20 2.03 -12.38 -11.34
C LEU A 20 0.70 -13.05 -11.75
N HIS A 21 -0.14 -13.30 -10.76
CA HIS A 21 -1.44 -14.00 -10.86
C HIS A 21 -1.38 -15.51 -11.08
N ASP A 22 -0.19 -16.13 -11.08
CA ASP A 22 -0.09 -17.57 -11.04
C ASP A 22 -0.55 -18.11 -9.68
N CYS A 23 -1.66 -18.84 -9.68
CA CYS A 23 -2.25 -19.44 -8.49
C CYS A 23 -1.89 -20.92 -8.33
N SER A 24 -1.05 -21.49 -9.20
CA SER A 24 -0.74 -22.93 -9.22
C SER A 24 -0.13 -23.46 -7.92
N ALA A 25 0.57 -22.61 -7.16
CA ALA A 25 1.22 -22.96 -5.90
C ALA A 25 0.48 -22.45 -4.66
N VAL A 26 -0.71 -21.87 -4.81
CA VAL A 26 -1.49 -21.35 -3.68
C VAL A 26 -2.26 -22.51 -3.04
N VAL A 27 -1.96 -22.79 -1.78
CA VAL A 27 -2.68 -23.81 -1.00
C VAL A 27 -4.06 -23.29 -0.62
N ASP A 28 -5.09 -24.11 -0.82
CA ASP A 28 -6.50 -23.76 -0.60
C ASP A 28 -6.88 -22.44 -1.30
N SER A 29 -6.46 -22.31 -2.55
CA SER A 29 -6.66 -21.10 -3.36
C SER A 29 -8.15 -20.75 -3.47
N ARG A 30 -8.45 -19.47 -3.34
CA ARG A 30 -9.73 -18.89 -3.75
C ARG A 30 -9.81 -18.79 -5.27
N SER A 31 -10.90 -18.25 -5.79
CA SER A 31 -10.98 -17.96 -7.22
C SER A 31 -9.84 -17.00 -7.64
N PRO A 32 -9.35 -17.07 -8.89
CA PRO A 32 -8.26 -16.21 -9.36
C PRO A 32 -8.53 -14.71 -9.17
N ASP A 33 -9.79 -14.28 -9.33
CA ASP A 33 -10.19 -12.89 -9.15
C ASP A 33 -10.14 -12.46 -7.68
N GLU A 34 -10.54 -13.33 -6.76
CA GLU A 34 -10.40 -13.09 -5.32
C GLU A 34 -8.92 -13.02 -4.91
N MET A 35 -8.08 -13.90 -5.45
CA MET A 35 -6.63 -13.88 -5.19
C MET A 35 -5.99 -12.57 -5.69
N ARG A 36 -6.41 -12.07 -6.85
CA ARG A 36 -5.97 -10.77 -7.39
C ARG A 36 -6.38 -9.62 -6.49
N SER A 37 -7.64 -9.58 -6.05
CA SER A 37 -8.16 -8.55 -5.14
C SER A 37 -7.43 -8.55 -3.78
N LEU A 38 -7.17 -9.74 -3.22
CA LEU A 38 -6.39 -9.88 -1.99
C LEU A 38 -4.95 -9.38 -2.15
N PHE A 39 -4.32 -9.63 -3.29
CA PHE A 39 -3.00 -9.12 -3.60
C PHE A 39 -2.97 -7.59 -3.70
N GLU A 40 -3.94 -6.99 -4.40
CA GLU A 40 -4.08 -5.54 -4.49
C GLU A 40 -4.22 -4.89 -3.13
N ARG A 41 -5.11 -5.43 -2.28
CA ARG A 41 -5.28 -5.00 -0.89
C ARG A 41 -3.99 -5.14 -0.09
N PHE A 42 -3.30 -6.27 -0.20
CA PHE A 42 -2.03 -6.50 0.47
C PHE A 42 -0.96 -5.47 0.06
N CYS A 43 -0.85 -5.14 -1.22
CA CYS A 43 0.04 -4.08 -1.70
C CYS A 43 -0.38 -2.70 -1.18
N ALA A 44 -1.68 -2.40 -1.18
CA ALA A 44 -2.23 -1.14 -0.70
C ALA A 44 -1.91 -0.89 0.78
N THR A 45 -1.96 -1.92 1.65
CA THR A 45 -1.56 -1.76 3.07
C THR A 45 -0.09 -1.35 3.27
N ARG A 46 0.73 -1.45 2.22
CA ARG A 46 2.15 -1.03 2.22
C ARG A 46 2.38 0.25 1.41
N GLY A 47 1.33 0.91 0.95
CA GLY A 47 1.42 2.07 0.05
C GLY A 47 2.02 1.74 -1.32
N LYS A 48 1.97 0.47 -1.75
CA LYS A 48 2.54 0.02 -3.03
C LYS A 48 1.45 -0.12 -4.09
N THR A 49 1.80 0.20 -5.33
CA THR A 49 0.95 -0.03 -6.50
C THR A 49 1.12 -1.45 -7.05
N THR A 50 0.06 -1.98 -7.66
CA THR A 50 0.04 -3.23 -8.43
C THR A 50 0.11 -3.00 -9.94
N THR A 51 0.15 -1.74 -10.39
CA THR A 51 0.29 -1.40 -11.80
C THR A 51 1.76 -1.20 -12.18
N VAL A 52 2.11 -1.63 -13.39
CA VAL A 52 3.42 -1.34 -13.99
C VAL A 52 3.53 0.17 -14.18
N THR A 53 4.63 0.73 -13.68
CA THR A 53 4.98 2.15 -13.84
C THR A 53 6.44 2.26 -14.26
N ARG A 54 6.95 3.48 -14.48
CA ARG A 54 8.36 3.69 -14.83
C ARG A 54 9.34 3.06 -13.83
N THR A 55 8.95 2.94 -12.55
CA THR A 55 9.78 2.41 -11.46
C THR A 55 9.33 1.03 -10.96
N VAL A 56 8.09 0.62 -11.27
CA VAL A 56 7.54 -0.70 -10.90
C VAL A 56 7.52 -1.58 -12.14
N THR A 57 8.46 -2.50 -12.23
CA THR A 57 8.58 -3.43 -13.37
C THR A 57 7.71 -4.67 -13.16
N ILE A 58 7.45 -5.43 -14.24
CA ILE A 58 6.75 -6.72 -14.12
C ILE A 58 7.49 -7.68 -13.18
N ARG A 59 8.83 -7.73 -13.25
CA ARG A 59 9.69 -8.50 -12.35
C ARG A 59 9.51 -8.09 -10.88
N SER A 60 9.27 -6.81 -10.61
CA SER A 60 8.95 -6.32 -9.27
C SER A 60 7.59 -6.81 -8.77
N LEU A 61 6.61 -6.96 -9.67
CA LEU A 61 5.29 -7.50 -9.36
C LEU A 61 5.33 -9.02 -9.17
N ASP A 62 6.12 -9.74 -9.96
CA ASP A 62 6.36 -11.19 -9.76
C ASP A 62 6.98 -11.46 -8.39
N LYS A 63 7.94 -10.60 -7.96
CA LYS A 63 8.49 -10.65 -6.60
C LYS A 63 7.46 -10.38 -5.52
N ALA A 64 6.62 -9.37 -5.72
CA ALA A 64 5.57 -9.04 -4.77
C ALA A 64 4.53 -10.16 -4.67
N TRP A 65 4.17 -10.77 -5.81
CA TRP A 65 3.27 -11.90 -5.91
C TRP A 65 3.85 -13.13 -5.20
N THR A 66 5.12 -13.42 -5.43
CA THR A 66 5.81 -14.54 -4.77
C THR A 66 5.84 -14.37 -3.25
N ALA A 67 6.14 -13.17 -2.75
CA ALA A 67 6.07 -12.88 -1.33
C ALA A 67 4.64 -13.00 -0.75
N PHE A 68 3.62 -12.67 -1.55
CA PHE A 68 2.21 -12.82 -1.19
C PHE A 68 1.82 -14.31 -1.07
N VAL A 69 2.12 -15.12 -2.09
CA VAL A 69 1.85 -16.58 -2.11
C VAL A 69 2.56 -17.29 -0.96
N ASN A 70 3.86 -17.01 -0.76
CA ASN A 70 4.64 -17.59 0.35
C ASN A 70 4.00 -17.29 1.71
N ARG A 71 3.49 -16.07 1.88
CA ARG A 71 2.88 -15.65 3.14
C ARG A 71 1.49 -16.26 3.33
N TRP A 72 0.68 -16.33 2.29
CA TRP A 72 -0.59 -17.05 2.30
C TRP A 72 -0.39 -18.51 2.71
N ASN A 73 0.53 -19.21 2.04
CA ASN A 73 0.82 -20.62 2.30
C ASN A 73 1.37 -20.86 3.71
N ARG A 74 2.14 -19.91 4.27
CA ARG A 74 2.71 -20.02 5.62
C ARG A 74 1.67 -19.75 6.72
N GLU A 75 0.85 -18.72 6.56
CA GLU A 75 -0.09 -18.28 7.61
C GLU A 75 -1.43 -19.04 7.53
N GLY A 76 -1.79 -19.54 6.34
CA GLY A 76 -3.10 -20.08 6.02
C GLY A 76 -4.11 -18.97 5.69
N GLY A 77 -5.01 -19.23 4.73
CA GLY A 77 -5.90 -18.21 4.17
C GLY A 77 -6.70 -17.42 5.21
N ALA A 78 -7.34 -18.10 6.16
CA ALA A 78 -8.15 -17.43 7.19
C ALA A 78 -7.32 -16.54 8.14
N ALA A 79 -6.07 -16.93 8.46
CA ALA A 79 -5.21 -16.12 9.31
C ALA A 79 -4.63 -14.93 8.53
N PHE A 80 -4.29 -15.14 7.25
CA PHE A 80 -3.86 -14.10 6.35
C PHE A 80 -4.95 -13.03 6.17
N GLU A 81 -6.19 -13.43 5.85
CA GLU A 81 -7.31 -12.49 5.67
C GLU A 81 -7.54 -11.64 6.93
N ARG A 82 -7.60 -12.27 8.12
CA ARG A 82 -7.72 -11.55 9.40
C ARG A 82 -6.57 -10.58 9.65
N MET A 83 -5.34 -10.98 9.32
CA MET A 83 -4.17 -10.11 9.44
C MET A 83 -4.26 -8.91 8.49
N LEU A 84 -4.76 -9.13 7.26
CA LEU A 84 -4.94 -8.09 6.27
C LEU A 84 -5.99 -7.08 6.73
N GLU A 85 -7.15 -7.53 7.19
CA GLU A 85 -8.22 -6.69 7.76
C GLU A 85 -7.71 -5.83 8.92
N ASN A 86 -6.94 -6.41 9.85
CA ASN A 86 -6.36 -5.67 10.96
C ASN A 86 -5.39 -4.57 10.49
N ARG A 87 -4.62 -4.82 9.43
CA ARG A 87 -3.70 -3.83 8.86
C ARG A 87 -4.42 -2.73 8.10
N GLU A 88 -5.48 -3.07 7.37
CA GLU A 88 -6.33 -2.09 6.70
C GLU A 88 -7.01 -1.17 7.73
N ALA A 89 -7.61 -1.75 8.77
CA ALA A 89 -8.22 -0.97 9.85
C ALA A 89 -7.19 -0.09 10.58
N ALA A 90 -5.97 -0.60 10.81
CA ALA A 90 -4.89 0.20 11.40
C ALA A 90 -4.43 1.31 10.46
N HIS A 91 -4.28 1.03 9.16
CA HIS A 91 -3.91 2.01 8.14
C HIS A 91 -4.98 3.11 8.05
N ASP A 92 -6.26 2.76 8.00
CA ASP A 92 -7.36 3.73 7.96
C ASP A 92 -7.39 4.61 9.21
N ARG A 93 -7.17 4.01 10.40
CA ARG A 93 -7.14 4.74 11.67
C ARG A 93 -5.91 5.66 11.80
N LEU A 94 -4.75 5.24 11.30
CA LEU A 94 -3.47 5.93 11.50
C LEU A 94 -3.01 6.71 10.27
N SER A 95 -3.75 6.68 9.17
CA SER A 95 -3.39 7.38 7.95
C SER A 95 -3.47 8.89 8.18
N VAL A 96 -2.32 9.55 8.04
CA VAL A 96 -2.22 11.01 8.06
C VAL A 96 -3.09 11.62 6.97
N CYS A 97 -3.19 10.99 5.79
CA CYS A 97 -4.06 11.46 4.72
C CYS A 97 -5.55 11.34 5.08
N ALA A 98 -5.96 10.29 5.78
CA ALA A 98 -7.32 10.12 6.28
C ALA A 98 -7.64 11.16 7.36
N LEU A 99 -6.72 11.38 8.30
CA LEU A 99 -6.84 12.42 9.32
C LEU A 99 -6.90 13.82 8.70
N ALA A 100 -6.02 14.15 7.75
CA ALA A 100 -6.03 15.43 7.04
C ALA A 100 -7.34 15.64 6.28
N THR A 101 -7.89 14.58 5.68
CA THR A 101 -9.23 14.58 5.06
C THR A 101 -10.32 14.90 6.08
N GLN A 102 -10.31 14.25 7.24
CA GLN A 102 -11.29 14.48 8.30
C GLN A 102 -11.19 15.90 8.86
N VAL A 103 -9.99 16.38 9.15
CA VAL A 103 -9.74 17.76 9.60
C VAL A 103 -10.21 18.78 8.56
N CYS A 104 -9.99 18.51 7.27
CA CYS A 104 -10.49 19.34 6.19
C CYS A 104 -12.02 19.40 6.17
N ARG A 105 -12.67 18.25 6.30
CA ARG A 105 -14.14 18.16 6.34
C ARG A 105 -14.71 18.90 7.56
N LEU A 106 -14.17 18.66 8.75
CA LEU A 106 -14.62 19.33 9.98
C LEU A 106 -14.41 20.85 9.90
N SER A 107 -13.33 21.30 9.28
CA SER A 107 -13.09 22.74 9.06
C SER A 107 -14.15 23.35 8.15
N TYR A 108 -14.51 22.65 7.07
CA TYR A 108 -15.60 23.07 6.18
C TYR A 108 -16.95 23.08 6.89
N GLU A 109 -17.27 22.07 7.70
CA GLU A 109 -18.51 22.00 8.49
C GLU A 109 -18.61 23.13 9.55
N LEU A 110 -17.48 23.71 9.95
CA LEU A 110 -17.40 24.89 10.83
C LEU A 110 -17.29 26.21 10.06
N ASP A 111 -17.60 26.22 8.76
CA ASP A 111 -17.51 27.37 7.85
C ASP A 111 -16.13 28.04 7.81
N ARG A 112 -15.07 27.28 8.13
CA ARG A 112 -13.69 27.77 8.00
C ARG A 112 -13.28 27.76 6.54
N GLN A 113 -12.59 28.82 6.12
CA GLN A 113 -12.08 28.96 4.75
C GLN A 113 -11.03 27.90 4.39
N CYS A 114 -10.27 27.41 5.38
CA CYS A 114 -9.23 26.39 5.19
C CYS A 114 -9.02 25.57 6.47
N CYS A 115 -8.38 24.42 6.34
CA CYS A 115 -8.11 23.51 7.44
C CYS A 115 -6.66 23.66 7.95
N PHE A 116 -6.36 23.20 9.16
CA PHE A 116 -5.00 23.32 9.70
C PHE A 116 -3.94 22.65 8.80
N ALA A 117 -4.25 21.46 8.26
CA ALA A 117 -3.38 20.73 7.33
C ALA A 117 -3.12 21.48 6.01
N HIS A 118 -3.92 22.50 5.68
CA HIS A 118 -3.62 23.39 4.55
C HIS A 118 -2.30 24.13 4.76
N PHE A 119 -2.05 24.62 5.98
CA PHE A 119 -0.90 25.47 6.28
C PHE A 119 0.40 24.70 6.51
N GLU A 120 0.32 23.51 7.11
CA GLU A 120 1.52 22.68 7.40
C GLU A 120 1.88 21.78 6.22
N ASP A 121 0.88 21.15 5.57
CA ASP A 121 1.09 20.04 4.62
C ASP A 121 0.57 20.31 3.20
N GLY A 122 -0.08 21.46 2.95
CA GLY A 122 -0.60 21.81 1.63
C GLY A 122 -1.83 20.98 1.21
N CYS A 123 -2.86 20.96 2.04
CA CYS A 123 -4.12 20.23 1.78
C CYS A 123 -4.74 20.56 0.39
N PRO A 124 -4.89 19.58 -0.52
CA PRO A 124 -5.38 19.80 -1.89
C PRO A 124 -6.91 19.98 -1.97
N ARG A 125 -7.63 19.79 -0.85
CA ARG A 125 -9.11 19.79 -0.81
C ARG A 125 -9.70 21.13 -0.39
N CYS A 126 -8.91 22.03 0.20
CA CYS A 126 -9.36 23.39 0.48
C CYS A 126 -9.57 24.12 -0.86
N ARG A 127 -10.84 24.37 -1.23
CA ARG A 127 -11.22 25.01 -2.49
C ARG A 127 -10.80 26.48 -2.47
N GLY A 128 -9.72 26.83 -3.17
CA GLY A 128 -9.10 28.14 -3.01
C GLY A 128 -8.47 28.20 -1.62
N HIS A 129 -7.22 28.54 -1.46
CA HIS A 129 -6.75 29.90 -1.61
C HIS A 129 -5.29 29.89 -1.14
N ASN A 130 -4.46 30.78 -1.66
CA ASN A 130 -3.20 31.18 -1.03
C ASN A 130 -3.51 32.03 0.22
N LEU A 131 -4.28 31.49 1.18
CA LEU A 131 -4.55 32.20 2.42
C LEU A 131 -3.27 32.16 3.26
N PRO A 132 -2.80 33.30 3.76
CA PRO A 132 -1.71 33.31 4.71
C PRO A 132 -2.14 32.55 5.98
N ARG A 133 -1.18 31.90 6.64
CA ARG A 133 -1.38 31.31 7.96
C ARG A 133 -1.98 32.39 8.88
N PRO A 134 -3.10 32.11 9.59
CA PRO A 134 -3.62 33.02 10.59
C PRO A 134 -2.55 33.19 11.67
N ASP A 135 -1.88 34.34 11.58
CA ASP A 135 -0.89 34.95 12.45
C ASP A 135 0.26 34.07 12.99
N ALA A 136 1.42 34.26 12.35
CA ALA A 136 2.70 34.49 13.03
C ALA A 136 2.82 35.93 13.59
N ALA A 137 1.69 36.63 13.75
CA ALA A 137 1.57 37.98 14.27
C ALA A 137 0.75 37.98 15.57
N GLN A 138 1.34 37.46 16.65
CA GLN A 138 1.11 37.91 18.03
C GLN A 138 2.42 37.81 18.80
#